data_AF-A0A663MLC3-F1
#
_entry.id   AF-A0A663MLC3-F1
#
_cell.length_a   1.000
_cell.length_b   1.000
_cell.length_c   1.000
_cell.angle_alpha   90.00
_cell.angle_beta   90.00
_cell.angle_gamma   90.00
#
_symmetry.space_group_name_H-M   'P 1'
#
loop_
_entity.id
_entity.type
_entity.pdbx_description
1 polymer ?
#
loop_
_entity_poly.entity_id
_entity_poly.type
_entity_poly.pdbx_seq_one_letter_code
_entity_poly.pdbx_strand_id
1 'polypeptide(L)'
;MFHGSGAVEVRVHATGYISSSFFHGRGTNYGNRVGPHTLGTMHLHHIHYKVDLDVNGQVNSLETQDMGYELAKEPWSMQNTIERPYLRRERLEREDEAAFPLNAPMPRYLCFASPFPNKWGHPRSYRIQITSFAGEHLPASSPMERSISWGRYQLAVTRRKEEEPTSTSIYNQNDPWTPTVAFADFINNETITNEVSWGPGAGGCWALRVPPGSCLLPSHSQTGRLLGQNGSAQPDGARLPSCPGPGGLDLRGVPACAPRRGRPQHGDRGERRRLFPEALQLLRRGSLSGFA
;
A
#
# COMPACT_ATOMS: atom_id res chain seq x y z
N MET A 1 -0.15 0.43 10.97
CA MET A 1 1.00 1.06 11.65
C MET A 1 0.94 2.55 11.40
N PHE A 2 1.23 3.35 12.43
CA PHE A 2 1.27 4.81 12.34
C PHE A 2 2.71 5.27 12.55
N HIS A 3 3.23 6.05 11.62
CA HIS A 3 4.61 6.50 11.64
C HIS A 3 4.69 7.93 12.16
N GLY A 4 5.80 8.28 12.83
CA GLY A 4 6.02 9.65 13.34
C GLY A 4 6.08 10.73 12.25
N SER A 5 6.25 10.34 10.99
CA SER A 5 6.16 11.21 9.81
C SER A 5 4.73 11.60 9.41
N GLY A 6 3.71 10.98 10.02
CA GLY A 6 2.31 11.08 9.60
C GLY A 6 1.90 10.03 8.56
N ALA A 7 2.82 9.16 8.11
CA ALA A 7 2.47 8.06 7.23
C ALA A 7 1.65 6.99 7.96
N VAL A 8 0.67 6.42 7.25
CA VAL A 8 -0.13 5.28 7.72
C VAL A 8 0.16 4.10 6.82
N GLU A 9 0.40 2.95 7.42
CA GLU A 9 0.72 1.73 6.70
C GLU A 9 -0.21 0.60 7.12
N VAL A 10 -0.80 -0.07 6.11
CA VAL A 10 -1.67 -1.23 6.28
C VAL A 10 -0.96 -2.44 5.70
N ARG A 11 -0.83 -3.50 6.50
CA ARG A 11 -0.19 -4.76 6.10
C ARG A 11 -1.09 -5.93 6.47
N VAL A 12 -0.99 -6.98 5.67
CA VAL A 12 -1.54 -8.31 5.97
C VAL A 12 -0.44 -9.34 5.81
N HIS A 13 -0.37 -10.27 6.75
CA HIS A 13 0.56 -11.39 6.75
C HIS A 13 -0.26 -12.67 6.89
N ALA A 14 -0.16 -13.57 5.91
CA ALA A 14 -0.77 -14.89 5.97
C ALA A 14 0.17 -15.85 6.72
N THR A 15 -0.37 -16.58 7.69
CA THR A 15 0.33 -17.60 8.47
C THR A 15 -0.68 -18.66 8.93
N GLY A 16 -0.19 -19.73 9.56
CA GLY A 16 -1.00 -20.88 9.96
C GLY A 16 -0.85 -22.06 9.00
N TYR A 17 -1.90 -22.88 8.90
CA TYR A 17 -1.90 -24.09 8.08
C TYR A 17 -2.36 -23.80 6.65
N ILE A 18 -1.76 -24.50 5.70
CA ILE A 18 -2.22 -24.48 4.30
C ILE A 18 -3.47 -25.36 4.14
N SER A 19 -4.35 -24.98 3.21
CA SER A 19 -5.32 -25.93 2.67
C SER A 19 -4.58 -27.01 1.88
N SER A 20 -4.99 -28.26 2.04
CA SER A 20 -4.34 -29.40 1.41
C SER A 20 -5.36 -30.39 0.88
N SER A 21 -4.93 -31.19 -0.09
CA SER A 21 -5.69 -32.31 -0.63
C SER A 21 -4.84 -33.58 -0.66
N PHE A 22 -5.48 -34.72 -0.88
CA PHE A 22 -4.76 -36.00 -1.01
C PHE A 22 -3.94 -36.01 -2.30
N PHE A 23 -2.63 -36.28 -2.18
CA PHE A 23 -1.74 -36.33 -3.33
C PHE A 23 -2.00 -37.57 -4.18
N HIS A 24 -2.41 -37.37 -5.43
CA HIS A 24 -2.68 -38.45 -6.38
C HIS A 24 -2.36 -38.04 -7.83
N GLY A 25 -1.95 -39.01 -8.65
CA GLY A 25 -1.76 -38.85 -10.10
C GLY A 25 -0.88 -37.66 -10.48
N ARG A 26 -1.41 -36.79 -11.37
CA ARG A 26 -0.75 -35.56 -11.84
C ARG A 26 -0.97 -34.35 -10.90
N GLY A 27 -1.16 -34.57 -9.60
CA GLY A 27 -1.43 -33.50 -8.63
C GLY A 27 -0.41 -32.36 -8.61
N THR A 28 0.84 -32.62 -9.03
CA THR A 28 1.90 -31.60 -9.16
C THR A 28 1.62 -30.52 -10.21
N ASN A 29 0.62 -30.70 -11.07
CA ASN A 29 0.15 -29.64 -11.97
C ASN A 29 -0.66 -28.55 -11.24
N TYR A 30 -1.09 -28.80 -9.99
CA TYR A 30 -1.99 -27.96 -9.22
C TYR A 30 -1.41 -27.56 -7.85
N GLY A 31 -0.12 -27.80 -7.62
CA GLY A 31 0.53 -27.55 -6.34
C GLY A 31 1.80 -28.36 -6.15
N ASN A 32 2.34 -28.35 -4.93
CA ASN A 32 3.54 -29.10 -4.57
C ASN A 32 3.24 -30.20 -3.57
N ARG A 33 3.91 -31.36 -3.69
CA ARG A 33 3.82 -32.41 -2.68
C ARG A 33 4.56 -31.96 -1.42
N VAL A 34 3.86 -31.99 -0.28
CA VAL A 34 4.37 -31.46 1.00
C VAL A 34 4.54 -32.54 2.07
N GLY A 35 4.13 -33.78 1.78
CA GLY A 35 4.24 -34.91 2.68
C GLY A 35 3.88 -36.25 2.01
N PRO A 36 3.94 -37.37 2.77
CA PRO A 36 3.38 -38.65 2.33
C PRO A 36 1.87 -38.50 2.11
N HIS A 37 1.43 -38.56 0.84
CA HIS A 37 0.02 -38.39 0.43
C HIS A 37 -0.60 -37.00 0.61
N THR A 38 0.20 -35.93 0.77
CA THR A 38 -0.32 -34.57 0.97
C THR A 38 0.13 -33.64 -0.16
N LEU A 39 -0.84 -33.02 -0.83
CA LEU A 39 -0.63 -31.96 -1.83
C LEU A 39 -0.97 -30.62 -1.18
N GLY A 40 -0.04 -29.67 -1.23
CA GLY A 40 -0.30 -28.27 -0.93
C GLY A 40 -0.82 -27.61 -2.20
N THR A 41 -2.11 -27.27 -2.21
CA THR A 41 -2.79 -26.77 -3.41
C THR A 41 -2.38 -25.34 -3.70
N MET A 42 -2.19 -25.02 -4.98
CA MET A 42 -1.97 -23.66 -5.45
C MET A 42 -3.23 -22.82 -5.20
N HIS A 43 -3.05 -21.62 -4.67
CA HIS A 43 -4.13 -20.68 -4.40
C HIS A 43 -3.62 -19.24 -4.41
N LEU A 44 -4.55 -18.29 -4.46
CA LEU A 44 -4.26 -16.86 -4.46
C LEU A 44 -4.81 -16.22 -3.19
N HIS A 45 -4.09 -15.23 -2.66
CA HIS A 45 -4.57 -14.39 -1.57
C HIS A 45 -4.94 -13.01 -2.09
N HIS A 46 -6.23 -12.73 -2.13
CA HIS A 46 -6.76 -11.42 -2.50
C HIS A 46 -7.46 -10.79 -1.31
N ILE A 47 -7.03 -9.59 -0.94
CA ILE A 47 -7.60 -8.80 0.16
C ILE A 47 -8.02 -7.46 -0.41
N HIS A 48 -9.18 -6.97 0.03
CA HIS A 48 -9.72 -5.68 -0.34
C HIS A 48 -9.81 -4.77 0.88
N TYR A 49 -9.39 -3.51 0.72
CA TYR A 49 -9.54 -2.48 1.75
C TYR A 49 -10.51 -1.40 1.26
N LYS A 50 -11.16 -0.72 2.21
CA LYS A 50 -11.86 0.54 1.95
C LYS A 50 -11.09 1.63 2.66
N VAL A 51 -10.77 2.71 1.96
CA VAL A 51 -9.94 3.80 2.48
C VAL A 51 -10.66 5.13 2.27
N ASP A 52 -11.27 5.59 3.35
CA ASP A 52 -11.94 6.90 3.45
C ASP A 52 -10.91 7.98 3.78
N LEU A 53 -10.52 8.78 2.78
CA LEU A 53 -9.53 9.84 2.95
C LEU A 53 -10.21 11.19 2.78
N ASP A 54 -10.37 11.90 3.90
CA ASP A 54 -10.77 13.30 3.94
C ASP A 54 -9.52 14.18 4.12
N VAL A 55 -8.80 14.45 3.03
CA VAL A 55 -7.55 15.22 3.08
C VAL A 55 -7.86 16.69 3.33
N ASN A 56 -7.73 17.10 4.60
CA ASN A 56 -8.01 18.46 5.04
C ASN A 56 -9.47 18.88 4.72
N GLY A 57 -10.40 17.95 4.93
CA GLY A 57 -11.82 18.08 4.63
C GLY A 57 -12.30 17.03 3.62
N GLN A 58 -13.62 16.98 3.42
CA GLN A 58 -14.29 15.98 2.57
C GLN A 58 -14.09 16.22 1.08
N VAL A 59 -13.73 17.46 0.72
CA VAL A 59 -13.61 17.90 -0.66
C VAL A 59 -12.20 17.62 -1.16
N ASN A 60 -12.05 16.57 -1.96
CA ASN A 60 -10.77 16.18 -2.52
C ASN A 60 -10.83 16.07 -4.06
N SER A 61 -9.66 16.12 -4.68
CA SER A 61 -9.44 15.81 -6.08
C SER A 61 -8.37 14.74 -6.22
N LEU A 62 -8.42 13.94 -7.27
CA LEU A 62 -7.42 12.93 -7.54
C LEU A 62 -6.42 13.41 -8.59
N GLU A 63 -5.14 13.38 -8.23
CA GLU A 63 -4.05 13.75 -9.12
C GLU A 63 -3.06 12.59 -9.25
N THR A 64 -2.64 12.33 -10.48
CA THR A 64 -1.50 11.45 -10.78
C THR A 64 -0.27 12.30 -11.07
N GLN A 65 0.90 11.81 -10.66
CA GLN A 65 2.18 12.38 -11.06
C GLN A 65 3.12 11.27 -11.54
N ASP A 66 3.72 11.53 -12.69
CA ASP A 66 4.68 10.64 -13.34
C ASP A 66 5.83 11.45 -13.95
N MET A 67 6.77 10.79 -14.61
CA MET A 67 7.90 11.43 -15.27
C MET A 67 7.86 11.07 -16.75
N GLY A 68 8.23 12.03 -17.57
CA GLY A 68 8.57 11.80 -18.96
C GLY A 68 9.95 12.36 -19.27
N TYR A 69 10.42 12.13 -20.49
CA TYR A 69 11.58 12.80 -21.03
C TYR A 69 11.16 13.64 -22.22
N GLU A 70 11.77 14.81 -22.35
CA GLU A 70 11.67 15.64 -23.54
C GLU A 70 13.07 15.95 -24.04
N LEU A 71 13.25 15.91 -25.37
CA LEU A 71 14.51 16.31 -25.98
C LEU A 71 14.61 17.83 -25.96
N ALA A 72 15.58 18.37 -25.22
CA ALA A 72 15.83 19.80 -25.10
C ALA A 72 17.24 20.14 -25.63
N LYS A 73 17.39 21.33 -26.22
CA LYS A 73 18.72 21.87 -26.53
C LYS A 73 19.44 22.24 -25.23
N GLU A 74 20.73 21.96 -25.16
CA GLU A 74 21.55 22.30 -23.99
C GLU A 74 21.71 23.83 -23.88
N PRO A 75 21.30 24.49 -22.78
CA PRO A 75 21.37 25.96 -22.69
C PRO A 75 22.80 26.52 -22.77
N TRP A 76 23.81 25.70 -22.47
CA TRP A 76 25.23 26.08 -22.51
C TRP A 76 26.01 25.47 -23.67
N SER A 77 25.37 24.74 -24.60
CA SER A 77 26.03 24.21 -25.81
C SER A 77 25.12 24.34 -27.03
N MET A 78 25.61 25.00 -28.06
CA MET A 78 24.88 25.20 -29.32
C MET A 78 24.72 23.91 -30.14
N GLN A 79 25.52 22.88 -29.86
CA GLN A 79 25.57 21.65 -30.66
C GLN A 79 24.90 20.45 -29.99
N ASN A 80 24.73 20.47 -28.67
CA ASN A 80 24.29 19.30 -27.92
C ASN A 80 22.81 19.38 -27.53
N THR A 81 22.21 18.20 -27.38
CA THR A 81 20.86 18.00 -26.85
C THR A 81 20.91 17.12 -25.61
N ILE A 82 19.92 17.30 -24.73
CA ILE A 82 19.73 16.51 -23.51
C ILE A 82 18.34 15.91 -23.47
N GLU A 83 18.24 14.68 -22.97
CA GLU A 83 16.97 14.07 -22.57
C GLU A 83 16.61 14.62 -21.19
N ARG A 84 15.77 15.65 -21.16
CA ARG A 84 15.40 16.34 -19.92
C ARG A 84 14.21 15.65 -19.27
N PRO A 85 14.34 15.16 -18.02
CA PRO A 85 13.17 14.66 -17.30
C PRO A 85 12.22 15.81 -17.00
N TYR A 86 10.93 15.61 -17.22
CA TYR A 86 9.88 16.53 -16.82
C TYR A 86 8.84 15.82 -15.96
N LEU A 87 8.15 16.58 -15.12
CA LEU A 87 7.10 16.10 -14.24
C LEU A 87 5.76 16.20 -14.95
N ARG A 88 5.15 15.06 -15.25
CA ARG A 88 3.81 14.97 -15.83
C ARG A 88 2.79 14.92 -14.70
N ARG A 89 1.79 15.81 -14.73
CA ARG A 89 0.68 15.82 -13.78
C ARG A 89 -0.62 15.73 -14.53
N GLU A 90 -1.49 14.83 -14.11
CA GLU A 90 -2.81 14.65 -14.69
C GLU A 90 -3.83 14.57 -13.57
N ARG A 91 -4.96 15.27 -13.74
CA ARG A 91 -6.10 15.20 -12.82
C ARG A 91 -7.09 14.18 -13.38
N LEU A 92 -7.59 13.31 -12.52
CA LEU A 92 -8.62 12.33 -12.87
C LEU A 92 -9.97 12.88 -12.39
N GLU A 93 -10.93 12.93 -13.32
CA GLU A 93 -12.20 13.63 -13.12
C GLU A 93 -13.36 12.66 -12.90
N ARG A 94 -13.19 11.41 -13.36
CA ARG A 94 -14.22 10.38 -13.35
C ARG A 94 -13.73 9.05 -12.78
N GLU A 95 -14.66 8.24 -12.30
CA GLU A 95 -14.37 6.94 -11.69
C GLU A 95 -13.73 5.95 -12.67
N ASP A 96 -14.09 5.99 -13.95
CA ASP A 96 -13.55 5.11 -14.98
C ASP A 96 -12.07 5.38 -15.25
N GLU A 97 -11.67 6.65 -15.28
CA GLU A 97 -10.27 7.10 -15.35
C GLU A 97 -9.45 6.67 -14.13
N ALA A 98 -10.11 6.54 -12.98
CA ALA A 98 -9.50 6.23 -11.69
C ALA A 98 -9.71 4.77 -11.23
N ALA A 99 -10.18 3.90 -12.14
CA ALA A 99 -10.32 2.47 -11.95
C ALA A 99 -9.18 1.72 -12.67
N PHE A 100 -8.08 1.50 -11.97
CA PHE A 100 -6.87 0.90 -12.54
C PHE A 100 -6.94 -0.63 -12.57
N PRO A 101 -6.86 -1.28 -13.74
CA PRO A 101 -6.89 -2.75 -13.83
C PRO A 101 -5.71 -3.44 -13.13
N LEU A 102 -5.91 -4.69 -12.69
CA LEU A 102 -4.95 -5.43 -11.87
C LEU A 102 -3.55 -5.56 -12.51
N ASN A 103 -3.48 -5.68 -13.83
CA ASN A 103 -2.24 -5.88 -14.58
C ASN A 103 -1.89 -4.68 -15.49
N ALA A 104 -2.52 -3.53 -15.27
CA ALA A 104 -2.23 -2.31 -16.02
C ALA A 104 -1.10 -1.50 -15.37
N PRO A 105 -0.37 -0.68 -16.15
CA PRO A 105 0.55 0.31 -15.61
C PRO A 105 -0.15 1.25 -14.64
N MET A 106 0.46 1.45 -13.47
CA MET A 106 0.02 2.41 -12.46
C MET A 106 0.89 3.67 -12.50
N PRO A 107 0.32 4.87 -12.33
CA PRO A 107 1.12 6.07 -12.14
C PRO A 107 1.99 5.94 -10.89
N ARG A 108 3.23 6.44 -10.94
CA ARG A 108 4.15 6.31 -9.78
C ARG A 108 3.62 7.03 -8.55
N TYR A 109 2.96 8.17 -8.71
CA TYR A 109 2.33 8.92 -7.62
C TYR A 109 0.84 9.06 -7.90
N LEU A 110 0.03 8.59 -6.95
CA LEU A 110 -1.41 8.82 -6.93
C LEU A 110 -1.75 9.54 -5.63
N CYS A 111 -2.28 10.75 -5.74
CA CYS A 111 -2.41 11.70 -4.64
C CYS A 111 -3.84 12.21 -4.53
N PHE A 112 -4.42 12.08 -3.33
CA PHE A 112 -5.66 12.74 -2.95
C PHE A 112 -5.32 14.14 -2.48
N ALA A 113 -5.71 15.15 -3.24
CA ALA A 113 -5.35 16.54 -3.05
C ALA A 113 -6.50 17.35 -2.47
N SER A 114 -6.19 18.18 -1.49
CA SER A 114 -7.09 19.20 -0.95
C SER A 114 -7.08 20.46 -1.81
N PRO A 115 -8.20 21.19 -1.92
CA PRO A 115 -8.20 22.51 -2.57
C PRO A 115 -7.35 23.55 -1.81
N PHE A 116 -6.96 23.27 -0.57
CA PHE A 116 -6.16 24.17 0.25
C PHE A 116 -4.66 23.90 0.07
N PRO A 117 -3.88 24.89 -0.40
CA PRO A 117 -2.44 24.73 -0.60
C PRO A 117 -1.67 24.75 0.72
N ASN A 118 -0.44 24.23 0.67
CA ASN A 118 0.56 24.40 1.71
C ASN A 118 1.24 25.78 1.60
N LYS A 119 2.17 26.09 2.52
CA LYS A 119 2.91 27.37 2.54
C LYS A 119 3.72 27.69 1.27
N TRP A 120 3.91 26.72 0.38
CA TRP A 120 4.65 26.84 -0.87
C TRP A 120 3.74 26.85 -2.11
N GLY A 121 2.42 26.89 -1.93
CA GLY A 121 1.46 26.94 -3.02
C GLY A 121 1.11 25.59 -3.65
N HIS A 122 1.62 24.47 -3.14
CA HIS A 122 1.24 23.13 -3.61
C HIS A 122 0.01 22.61 -2.87
N PRO A 123 -0.94 21.93 -3.54
CA PRO A 123 -2.06 21.26 -2.88
C PRO A 123 -1.57 20.34 -1.75
N ARG A 124 -2.24 20.37 -0.60
CA ARG A 124 -1.96 19.44 0.49
C ARG A 124 -2.54 18.08 0.10
N SER A 125 -1.69 17.07 0.02
CA SER A 125 -2.11 15.76 -0.49
C SER A 125 -1.65 14.59 0.37
N TYR A 126 -2.41 13.50 0.33
CA TYR A 126 -1.96 12.18 0.78
C TYR A 126 -1.78 11.27 -0.43
N ARG A 127 -0.61 10.61 -0.49
CA ARG A 127 -0.30 9.64 -1.54
C ARG A 127 -0.70 8.24 -1.11
N ILE A 128 -1.31 7.48 -2.03
CA ILE A 128 -1.44 6.03 -1.89
C ILE A 128 -0.28 5.34 -2.59
N GLN A 129 0.40 4.45 -1.88
CA GLN A 129 1.45 3.60 -2.43
C GLN A 129 1.08 2.14 -2.16
N ILE A 130 0.93 1.37 -3.23
CA ILE A 130 0.55 -0.03 -3.18
C ILE A 130 1.83 -0.88 -3.22
N THR A 131 1.91 -1.88 -2.35
CA THR A 131 2.94 -2.93 -2.41
C THR A 131 2.23 -4.26 -2.51
N SER A 132 2.30 -4.89 -3.68
CA SER A 132 1.49 -6.05 -4.04
C SER A 132 2.24 -6.95 -5.02
N PHE A 133 1.98 -8.25 -4.95
CA PHE A 133 2.43 -9.24 -5.94
C PHE A 133 1.25 -10.13 -6.35
N ALA A 134 0.12 -9.51 -6.71
CA ALA A 134 -1.10 -10.21 -7.08
C ALA A 134 -0.86 -11.24 -8.20
N GLY A 135 -1.48 -12.41 -8.07
CA GLY A 135 -1.61 -13.33 -9.20
C GLY A 135 -2.70 -12.87 -10.17
N GLU A 136 -2.97 -13.68 -11.18
CA GLU A 136 -4.08 -13.42 -12.08
C GLU A 136 -5.43 -13.52 -11.35
N HIS A 137 -6.32 -12.57 -11.63
CA HIS A 137 -7.68 -12.62 -11.11
C HIS A 137 -8.51 -13.70 -11.81
N LEU A 138 -9.59 -14.14 -11.17
CA LEU A 138 -10.54 -15.05 -11.78
C LEU A 138 -11.04 -14.45 -13.12
N PRO A 139 -11.12 -15.22 -14.21
CA PRO A 139 -11.59 -14.69 -15.48
C PRO A 139 -13.00 -14.12 -15.38
N ALA A 140 -13.24 -12.98 -16.03
CA ALA A 140 -14.56 -12.33 -16.05
C ALA A 140 -15.67 -13.19 -16.70
N SER A 141 -15.30 -14.22 -17.47
CA SER A 141 -16.23 -15.21 -18.02
C SER A 141 -16.73 -16.21 -16.97
N SER A 142 -16.08 -16.32 -15.81
CA SER A 142 -16.55 -17.18 -14.73
C SER A 142 -17.83 -16.61 -14.11
N PRO A 143 -18.88 -17.42 -13.94
CA PRO A 143 -20.15 -16.93 -13.40
C PRO A 143 -20.05 -16.54 -11.91
N MET A 144 -18.96 -16.89 -11.22
CA MET A 144 -18.70 -16.54 -9.82
C MET A 144 -17.90 -15.24 -9.66
N GLU A 145 -17.22 -14.79 -10.71
CA GLU A 145 -16.23 -13.70 -10.63
C GLU A 145 -16.85 -12.39 -10.13
N ARG A 146 -18.11 -12.13 -10.48
CA ARG A 146 -18.82 -10.92 -10.12
C ARG A 146 -18.88 -10.70 -8.59
N SER A 147 -18.93 -11.79 -7.81
CA SER A 147 -18.93 -11.76 -6.34
C SER A 147 -17.65 -11.21 -5.71
N ILE A 148 -16.56 -11.24 -6.47
CA ILE A 148 -15.21 -10.76 -6.11
C ILE A 148 -14.69 -9.79 -7.17
N SER A 149 -15.57 -9.02 -7.80
CA SER A 149 -15.25 -8.10 -8.90
C SER A 149 -14.30 -6.96 -8.55
N TRP A 150 -14.14 -6.64 -7.27
CA TRP A 150 -13.04 -5.80 -6.78
C TRP A 150 -11.66 -6.38 -7.13
N GLY A 151 -11.61 -7.68 -7.38
CA GLY A 151 -10.45 -8.42 -7.86
C GLY A 151 -9.96 -8.03 -9.26
N ARG A 152 -10.75 -7.28 -10.04
CA ARG A 152 -10.36 -6.78 -11.37
C ARG A 152 -9.36 -5.63 -11.31
N TYR A 153 -9.33 -4.91 -10.19
CA TYR A 153 -8.63 -3.64 -10.07
C TYR A 153 -7.44 -3.76 -9.12
N GLN A 154 -6.35 -3.05 -9.44
CA GLN A 154 -5.26 -2.74 -8.52
C GLN A 154 -5.71 -1.70 -7.50
N LEU A 155 -6.41 -0.68 -7.98
CA LEU A 155 -6.94 0.44 -7.21
C LEU A 155 -8.15 0.98 -7.96
N ALA A 156 -9.22 1.29 -7.24
CA ALA A 156 -10.37 1.97 -7.81
C ALA A 156 -10.80 3.12 -6.89
N VAL A 157 -11.34 4.15 -7.50
CA VAL A 157 -11.68 5.41 -6.84
C VAL A 157 -13.10 5.68 -7.24
N THR A 158 -13.99 5.65 -6.25
CA THR A 158 -15.42 5.86 -6.44
C THR A 158 -15.88 7.02 -5.58
N ARG A 159 -17.02 7.60 -5.93
CA ARG A 159 -17.75 8.47 -5.03
C ARG A 159 -18.19 7.68 -3.80
N ARG A 160 -18.21 8.33 -2.65
CA ARG A 160 -18.72 7.72 -1.42
C ARG A 160 -20.21 7.92 -1.27
N LYS A 161 -20.89 6.79 -1.06
CA LYS A 161 -22.34 6.71 -0.82
C LYS A 161 -22.61 5.88 0.42
N GLU A 162 -23.64 6.24 1.20
CA GLU A 162 -24.02 5.46 2.39
C GLU A 162 -24.58 4.09 1.99
N GLU A 163 -25.16 4.02 0.79
CA GLU A 163 -25.72 2.84 0.15
C GLU A 163 -24.64 1.87 -0.38
N GLU A 164 -23.37 2.31 -0.43
CA GLU A 164 -22.20 1.51 -0.84
C GLU A 164 -21.22 1.32 0.35
N PRO A 165 -21.68 0.75 1.49
CA PRO A 165 -20.87 0.71 2.71
C PRO A 165 -19.71 -0.28 2.62
N THR A 166 -19.89 -1.39 1.90
CA THR A 166 -18.94 -2.50 1.78
C THR A 166 -18.80 -2.95 0.33
N SER A 167 -17.63 -3.47 -0.04
CA SER A 167 -17.34 -3.98 -1.39
C SER A 167 -17.73 -5.44 -1.61
N THR A 168 -18.29 -6.08 -0.58
CA THR A 168 -18.73 -7.47 -0.56
C THR A 168 -19.75 -7.67 0.56
N SER A 169 -20.29 -8.87 0.68
CA SER A 169 -21.26 -9.27 1.70
C SER A 169 -20.91 -10.64 2.25
N ILE A 170 -21.32 -10.93 3.49
CA ILE A 170 -21.21 -12.26 4.10
C ILE A 170 -21.97 -13.32 3.28
N TYR A 171 -22.97 -12.92 2.51
CA TYR A 171 -23.80 -13.82 1.72
C TYR A 171 -23.16 -14.21 0.38
N ASN A 172 -22.21 -13.41 -0.13
CA ASN A 172 -21.53 -13.69 -1.41
C ASN A 172 -20.76 -15.03 -1.40
N GLN A 173 -20.34 -15.51 -0.22
CA GLN A 173 -19.59 -16.76 -0.12
C GLN A 173 -20.43 -17.98 -0.54
N ASN A 174 -21.71 -17.99 -0.16
CA ASN A 174 -22.60 -19.13 -0.36
C ASN A 174 -23.45 -19.01 -1.64
N ASP A 175 -23.60 -17.79 -2.17
CA ASP A 175 -24.18 -17.56 -3.50
C ASP A 175 -23.33 -16.55 -4.30
N PRO A 176 -22.16 -16.96 -4.81
CA PRO A 176 -21.31 -16.11 -5.62
C PRO A 176 -21.83 -15.90 -7.05
N TRP A 177 -22.80 -16.71 -7.50
CA TRP A 177 -23.41 -16.60 -8.83
C TRP A 177 -24.42 -15.45 -8.90
N THR A 178 -25.12 -15.18 -7.79
CA THR A 178 -26.03 -14.04 -7.64
C THR A 178 -25.58 -13.17 -6.45
N PRO A 179 -24.45 -12.45 -6.59
CA PRO A 179 -23.84 -11.76 -5.45
C PRO A 179 -24.76 -10.68 -4.89
N THR A 180 -24.89 -10.63 -3.56
CA THR A 180 -25.64 -9.57 -2.87
C THR A 180 -24.99 -8.20 -3.08
N VAL A 181 -23.66 -8.17 -3.16
CA VAL A 181 -22.89 -6.96 -3.45
C VAL A 181 -21.86 -7.27 -4.53
N ALA A 182 -21.85 -6.49 -5.59
CA ALA A 182 -20.83 -6.55 -6.64
C ALA A 182 -20.12 -5.19 -6.73
N PHE A 183 -18.84 -5.16 -6.38
CA PHE A 183 -18.06 -3.92 -6.34
C PHE A 183 -17.98 -3.20 -7.69
N ALA A 184 -17.96 -3.95 -8.81
CA ALA A 184 -17.95 -3.34 -10.13
C ALA A 184 -19.15 -2.40 -10.39
N ASP A 185 -20.25 -2.55 -9.67
CA ASP A 185 -21.43 -1.69 -9.81
C ASP A 185 -21.23 -0.30 -9.20
N PHE A 186 -20.22 -0.12 -8.36
CA PHE A 186 -19.87 1.18 -7.77
C PHE A 186 -19.16 2.09 -8.76
N ILE A 187 -18.48 1.51 -9.77
CA ILE A 187 -17.82 2.26 -10.84
C ILE A 187 -18.87 2.51 -11.93
N ASN A 188 -19.66 3.56 -11.74
CA ASN A 188 -20.77 3.93 -12.63
C ASN A 188 -20.49 5.23 -13.40
N ASN A 189 -19.22 5.61 -13.47
CA ASN A 189 -18.74 6.77 -14.21
C ASN A 189 -19.30 8.09 -13.65
N GLU A 190 -19.37 8.19 -12.33
CA GLU A 190 -19.63 9.44 -11.64
C GLU A 190 -18.39 10.35 -11.66
N THR A 191 -18.58 11.63 -11.31
CA THR A 191 -17.45 12.55 -11.14
C THR A 191 -16.83 12.38 -9.76
N ILE A 192 -15.51 12.49 -9.69
CA ILE A 192 -14.71 12.37 -8.47
C ILE A 192 -14.03 13.69 -8.10
N THR A 193 -14.42 14.81 -8.74
CA THR A 193 -13.81 16.13 -8.55
C THR A 193 -14.61 17.01 -7.61
N ASN A 194 -13.94 17.55 -6.59
CA ASN A 194 -14.44 18.62 -5.71
C ASN A 194 -15.81 18.32 -5.10
N GLU A 195 -16.09 17.06 -4.79
CA GLU A 195 -17.40 16.73 -4.24
C GLU A 195 -17.48 17.13 -2.75
N VAL A 196 -18.28 18.17 -2.50
CA VAL A 196 -18.76 18.58 -1.19
C VAL A 196 -20.19 18.08 -1.07
N SER A 197 -20.44 17.05 -0.28
CA SER A 197 -21.83 16.69 0.05
C SER A 197 -22.31 17.57 1.19
N TRP A 198 -23.16 18.55 0.88
CA TRP A 198 -23.96 19.25 1.90
C TRP A 198 -25.18 18.39 2.22
N GLY A 199 -25.06 17.57 3.27
CA GLY A 199 -26.12 16.71 3.81
C GLY A 199 -25.56 15.72 4.84
N PRO A 200 -26.37 15.18 5.77
CA PRO A 200 -25.91 14.21 6.76
C PRO A 200 -25.64 12.86 6.08
N GLY A 201 -24.44 12.65 5.54
CA GLY A 201 -24.06 11.37 4.89
C GLY A 201 -22.88 11.46 3.90
N ALA A 202 -21.86 12.23 4.24
CA ALA A 202 -21.18 13.04 3.24
C ALA A 202 -19.64 13.04 3.29
N GLY A 203 -18.98 11.92 3.56
CA GLY A 203 -17.51 11.79 3.45
C GLY A 203 -17.08 11.46 2.03
N GLY A 204 -15.84 11.80 1.63
CA GLY A 204 -15.25 11.37 0.35
C GLY A 204 -14.40 10.11 0.57
N CYS A 205 -14.85 8.96 0.05
CA CYS A 205 -14.27 7.66 0.35
C CYS A 205 -14.04 6.81 -0.89
N TRP A 206 -12.84 6.24 -0.94
CA TRP A 206 -12.26 5.60 -2.09
C TRP A 206 -12.02 4.11 -1.80
N ALA A 207 -12.17 3.25 -2.80
CA ALA A 207 -12.04 1.82 -2.62
C ALA A 207 -10.65 1.32 -3.06
N LEU A 208 -9.69 1.41 -2.16
CA LEU A 208 -8.35 0.87 -2.41
C LEU A 208 -8.27 -0.64 -2.20
N ARG A 209 -8.05 -1.40 -3.27
CA ARG A 209 -7.43 -2.72 -3.12
C ARG A 209 -5.93 -2.59 -2.86
N VAL A 210 -5.41 -3.38 -1.93
CA VAL A 210 -3.98 -3.71 -1.87
C VAL A 210 -3.90 -5.23 -1.82
N PRO A 211 -3.60 -5.90 -2.95
CA PRO A 211 -3.39 -7.33 -2.92
C PRO A 211 -2.11 -7.63 -2.11
N PRO A 212 -2.11 -8.54 -1.15
CA PRO A 212 -0.87 -9.17 -0.76
C PRO A 212 -0.39 -10.09 -1.87
N GLY A 213 0.90 -10.41 -1.82
CA GLY A 213 1.51 -11.29 -2.80
C GLY A 213 0.82 -12.64 -2.91
N SER A 214 0.87 -13.21 -4.11
CA SER A 214 0.60 -14.62 -4.37
C SER A 214 1.48 -15.49 -3.47
N CYS A 215 0.87 -16.39 -2.69
CA CYS A 215 1.60 -17.47 -2.06
C CYS A 215 1.87 -18.55 -3.10
N LEU A 216 2.84 -18.31 -3.98
CA LEU A 216 3.63 -19.39 -4.58
C LEU A 216 4.67 -19.82 -3.53
N LEU A 217 4.26 -20.26 -2.35
CA LEU A 217 5.24 -20.83 -1.42
C LEU A 217 5.58 -22.24 -1.95
N PRO A 218 6.80 -22.51 -2.45
CA PRO A 218 7.30 -23.86 -2.42
C PRO A 218 7.35 -24.22 -0.93
N SER A 219 6.51 -25.16 -0.55
CA SER A 219 6.51 -25.80 0.76
C SER A 219 7.81 -26.61 0.94
N HIS A 220 8.94 -25.92 1.04
CA HIS A 220 10.11 -26.48 1.70
C HIS A 220 10.12 -25.95 3.12
N SER A 221 10.14 -26.90 4.05
CA SER A 221 10.18 -26.73 5.50
C SER A 221 11.04 -25.54 5.93
N GLN A 222 10.41 -24.45 6.38
CA GLN A 222 11.13 -23.39 7.09
C GLN A 222 11.35 -23.81 8.55
N THR A 223 12.33 -24.68 8.78
CA THR A 223 13.23 -24.54 9.93
C THR A 223 14.44 -23.75 9.43
N GLY A 224 14.30 -22.42 9.37
CA GLY A 224 15.33 -21.54 8.83
C GLY A 224 15.11 -20.09 9.22
N ARG A 225 15.86 -19.65 10.21
CA ARG A 225 16.02 -18.26 10.67
C ARG A 225 16.21 -17.31 9.47
N LEU A 226 15.26 -16.43 9.19
CA LEU A 226 15.44 -15.34 8.22
C LEU A 226 16.22 -14.20 8.89
N LEU A 227 17.54 -14.21 8.72
CA LEU A 227 18.40 -13.03 8.85
C LEU A 227 18.11 -12.09 7.68
N GLY A 228 17.99 -10.80 7.99
CA GLY A 228 17.65 -9.75 7.03
C GLY A 228 18.66 -9.64 5.88
N GLN A 229 18.14 -9.42 4.67
CA GLN A 229 18.91 -9.03 3.51
C GLN A 229 19.13 -7.51 3.53
N ASN A 230 20.37 -7.09 3.77
CA ASN A 230 20.88 -5.81 3.25
C ASN A 230 21.73 -6.14 2.03
N GLY A 231 21.43 -5.49 0.90
CA GLY A 231 22.20 -5.62 -0.33
C GLY A 231 23.38 -4.65 -0.38
N SER A 232 24.51 -5.14 -0.89
CA SER A 232 25.44 -4.41 -1.75
C SER A 232 26.44 -5.40 -2.38
N ALA A 233 26.44 -5.50 -3.71
CA ALA A 233 27.52 -6.07 -4.52
C ALA A 233 28.72 -5.06 -4.54
N GLN A 234 29.99 -5.36 -4.83
CA GLN A 234 30.69 -6.46 -5.52
C GLN A 234 32.24 -6.32 -5.26
N PRO A 235 33.18 -6.96 -6.01
CA PRO A 235 34.08 -8.04 -5.58
C PRO A 235 35.56 -7.65 -5.33
N ASP A 236 36.36 -8.55 -4.75
CA ASP A 236 37.66 -9.04 -5.26
C ASP A 236 38.45 -9.83 -4.20
N GLY A 237 39.16 -10.87 -4.65
CA GLY A 237 39.85 -11.84 -3.78
C GLY A 237 41.26 -11.44 -3.37
N ALA A 238 41.69 -11.92 -2.20
CA ALA A 238 42.99 -12.58 -1.97
C ALA A 238 43.20 -12.92 -0.48
N ARG A 239 43.52 -14.20 -0.25
CA ARG A 239 44.35 -14.85 0.80
C ARG A 239 44.58 -14.15 2.17
N LEU A 240 44.26 -14.92 3.21
CA LEU A 240 44.80 -14.92 4.59
C LEU A 240 46.36 -15.10 4.63
N PRO A 241 47.11 -14.69 5.69
CA PRO A 241 47.06 -15.37 7.00
C PRO A 241 47.29 -14.55 8.31
N SER A 242 46.61 -15.00 9.37
CA SER A 242 46.93 -15.13 10.82
C SER A 242 47.95 -14.23 11.58
N CYS A 243 47.44 -13.59 12.67
CA CYS A 243 47.90 -13.40 14.09
C CYS A 243 49.38 -13.59 14.52
N PRO A 244 49.90 -12.96 15.63
CA PRO A 244 49.23 -12.74 16.93
C PRO A 244 49.56 -11.42 17.72
N GLY A 245 48.82 -11.15 18.81
CA GLY A 245 49.16 -10.13 19.84
C GLY A 245 50.18 -10.65 20.89
N PRO A 246 50.26 -10.15 22.15
CA PRO A 246 49.64 -8.97 22.79
C PRO A 246 50.67 -8.07 23.54
N GLY A 247 50.25 -6.91 24.06
CA GLY A 247 51.07 -6.10 24.98
C GLY A 247 50.24 -5.06 25.70
N GLY A 248 49.95 -5.29 26.98
CA GLY A 248 49.21 -4.38 27.83
C GLY A 248 50.05 -3.21 28.35
N LEU A 249 49.37 -2.19 28.86
CA LEU A 249 49.81 -1.38 30.00
C LEU A 249 48.62 -0.57 30.53
N ASP A 250 48.50 -0.63 31.85
CA ASP A 250 47.52 -0.02 32.73
C ASP A 250 47.94 1.41 33.12
N LEU A 251 47.01 2.12 33.78
CA LEU A 251 47.16 3.23 34.74
C LEU A 251 46.69 4.65 34.34
N ARG A 252 45.58 5.00 35.03
CA ARG A 252 45.29 6.27 35.74
C ARG A 252 44.67 7.44 34.95
N GLY A 253 43.50 7.88 35.44
CA GLY A 253 43.10 9.30 35.44
C GLY A 253 41.63 9.58 35.11
N VAL A 254 40.75 9.49 36.10
CA VAL A 254 39.44 10.19 36.12
C VAL A 254 39.67 11.52 36.86
N PRO A 255 38.97 12.63 36.52
CA PRO A 255 37.73 12.90 37.24
C PRO A 255 36.55 13.33 36.35
N ALA A 256 35.38 12.93 36.84
CA ALA A 256 34.06 13.34 36.41
C ALA A 256 33.77 14.81 36.74
N CYS A 257 32.84 15.42 36.00
CA CYS A 257 32.19 16.67 36.39
C CYS A 257 30.71 16.69 35.96
N ALA A 258 29.82 16.68 36.94
CA ALA A 258 28.42 17.15 36.93
C ALA A 258 28.04 17.41 38.41
N PRO A 259 26.96 18.13 38.78
CA PRO A 259 26.02 19.00 38.05
C PRO A 259 25.85 20.39 38.73
N ARG A 260 25.08 21.32 38.16
CA ARG A 260 24.44 22.41 38.94
C ARG A 260 22.99 22.65 38.53
N ARG A 261 22.13 22.65 39.55
CA ARG A 261 20.69 23.00 39.54
C ARG A 261 20.51 24.52 39.61
N GLY A 262 19.47 25.02 38.96
CA GLY A 262 18.86 26.33 39.20
C GLY A 262 17.39 26.34 38.73
N ARG A 263 16.48 26.77 39.60
CA ARG A 263 15.04 27.08 39.40
C ARG A 263 14.77 28.39 40.17
N PRO A 264 13.61 29.07 40.05
CA PRO A 264 12.84 29.46 38.86
C PRO A 264 12.46 30.97 38.92
N GLN A 265 11.97 31.58 37.82
CA GLN A 265 11.14 32.80 37.90
C GLN A 265 10.03 32.82 36.83
N HIS A 266 8.97 33.55 37.18
CA HIS A 266 7.58 33.50 36.73
C HIS A 266 7.27 34.37 35.50
N GLY A 267 6.18 34.04 34.80
CA GLY A 267 5.46 34.88 33.83
C GLY A 267 5.54 34.35 32.40
N ASP A 268 4.51 34.29 31.57
CA ASP A 268 3.09 34.61 31.65
C ASP A 268 2.39 33.81 30.53
N ARG A 269 1.07 33.79 30.59
CA ARG A 269 0.09 33.00 29.82
C ARG A 269 0.28 33.02 28.30
N GLY A 270 0.01 31.86 27.69
CA GLY A 270 -0.31 31.74 26.26
C GLY A 270 -0.83 30.34 25.94
N GLU A 271 -2.10 30.27 25.54
CA GLU A 271 -2.89 29.06 25.28
C GLU A 271 -2.14 27.94 24.53
N ARG A 272 -1.91 26.79 25.19
CA ARG A 272 -1.77 25.52 24.46
C ARG A 272 -3.15 25.00 24.15
N ARG A 273 -3.75 25.50 23.07
CA ARG A 273 -4.84 24.79 22.40
C ARG A 273 -4.31 23.41 22.01
N ARG A 274 -4.91 22.37 22.58
CA ARG A 274 -4.80 21.00 22.08
C ARG A 274 -5.33 21.01 20.64
N LEU A 275 -4.43 21.04 19.67
CA LEU A 275 -4.76 20.75 18.28
C LEU A 275 -4.75 19.23 18.11
N PHE A 276 -5.81 18.60 18.61
CA PHE A 276 -6.32 17.35 18.06
C PHE A 276 -7.76 17.65 17.66
N PRO A 277 -8.06 17.85 16.38
CA PRO A 277 -9.40 17.61 15.89
C PRO A 277 -9.51 16.13 15.55
N GLU A 278 -10.51 15.51 16.15
CA GLU A 278 -11.13 14.26 15.72
C GLU A 278 -11.41 14.28 14.21
N ALA A 279 -11.00 13.21 13.53
CA ALA A 279 -11.70 12.57 12.41
C ALA A 279 -10.71 11.64 11.69
N LEU A 280 -10.52 10.45 12.24
CA LEU A 280 -9.91 9.34 11.50
C LEU A 280 -10.72 8.10 11.82
N GLN A 281 -11.85 7.91 11.12
CA GLN A 281 -12.56 6.64 11.13
C GLN A 281 -11.72 5.63 10.35
N LEU A 282 -10.77 4.99 11.04
CA LEU A 282 -9.89 3.98 10.46
C LEU A 282 -10.62 2.66 10.22
N LEU A 283 -10.51 2.19 8.96
CA LEU A 283 -10.51 0.78 8.53
C LEU A 283 -11.58 -0.10 9.21
N ARG A 284 -12.79 -0.16 8.64
CA ARG A 284 -13.69 -1.29 8.89
C ARG A 284 -13.14 -2.52 8.18
N ARG A 285 -13.09 -3.64 8.93
CA ARG A 285 -12.45 -4.93 8.60
C ARG A 285 -12.56 -5.31 7.12
N GLY A 286 -11.41 -5.57 6.50
CA GLY A 286 -11.34 -6.21 5.18
C GLY A 286 -12.01 -7.59 5.22
N SER A 287 -12.75 -7.91 4.16
CA SER A 287 -13.30 -9.25 3.96
C SER A 287 -12.24 -10.13 3.30
N LEU A 288 -11.96 -11.27 3.90
CA LEU A 288 -11.18 -12.35 3.30
C LEU A 288 -12.18 -13.29 2.61
N SER A 289 -12.33 -13.18 1.29
CA SER A 289 -12.97 -14.23 0.49
C SER A 289 -11.86 -15.11 -0.08
N GLY A 290 -11.57 -16.21 0.62
CA GLY A 290 -10.76 -17.29 0.06
C GLY A 290 -11.70 -18.28 -0.62
N PHE A 291 -11.64 -18.37 -1.95
CA PHE A 291 -12.11 -19.56 -2.64
C PHE A 291 -10.95 -20.55 -2.64
N ALA A 292 -11.16 -21.69 -1.98
CA ALA A 292 -10.27 -22.84 -2.02
C ALA A 292 -10.59 -23.71 -3.23
#